data_AF-A0A076H3V5-F1
#
_entry.id   AF-A0A076H3V5-F1
#
_cell.length_a   1.000
_cell.length_b   1.000
_cell.length_c   1.000
_cell.angle_alpha   90.00
_cell.angle_beta   90.00
_cell.angle_gamma   90.00
#
_symmetry.space_group_name_H-M   'P 1'
#
loop_
_entity.id
_entity.type
_entity.pdbx_description
1 polymer ?
#
loop_
_entity_poly.entity_id
_entity_poly.type
_entity_poly.pdbx_seq_one_letter_code
_entity_poly.pdbx_strand_id
1 'polypeptide(L)'
;MVSLITKRFNRALIIILTVLRWLLWMAISINIAIEGIELFLAKDVSHIAMSAIFFLLANVQIGLSRLLLSMEDSELAEQFLFISFFMISAAIIEIVDLGLDRAVTQLSTGSFIAAFTTVSIVEFISGVVATLLAGYSLDRMFVSMRRKVWQIL
;
A
#
# COMPACT_ATOMS: atom_id res chain seq x y z
N MET A 1 -31.00 15.31 -20.56
CA MET A 1 -31.13 14.08 -19.74
C MET A 1 -29.78 13.45 -19.38
N VAL A 2 -28.79 13.46 -20.29
CA VAL A 2 -27.43 12.93 -20.04
C VAL A 2 -26.71 13.62 -18.87
N SER A 3 -26.82 14.95 -18.70
CA SER A 3 -26.06 15.68 -17.65
C SER A 3 -26.49 15.41 -16.20
N LEU A 4 -27.73 14.97 -15.96
CA LEU A 4 -28.22 14.64 -14.61
C LEU A 4 -27.69 13.29 -14.10
N ILE A 5 -27.49 12.34 -15.02
CA ILE A 5 -26.95 11.01 -14.71
C ILE A 5 -25.45 11.13 -14.39
N THR A 6 -24.69 11.88 -15.19
CA THR A 6 -23.26 12.12 -14.93
C THR A 6 -23.03 12.84 -13.60
N LYS A 7 -23.85 13.83 -13.25
CA LYS A 7 -23.75 14.52 -11.96
C LYS A 7 -24.01 13.60 -10.75
N ARG A 8 -25.01 12.71 -10.85
CA ARG A 8 -25.28 11.73 -9.78
C ARG A 8 -24.14 10.71 -9.67
N PHE A 9 -23.63 10.23 -10.80
CA PHE A 9 -22.52 9.28 -10.84
C PHE A 9 -21.25 9.86 -10.21
N ASN A 10 -20.86 11.09 -10.58
CA ASN A 10 -19.67 11.74 -10.03
C ASN A 10 -19.77 11.95 -8.51
N ARG A 11 -20.96 12.33 -8.00
CA ARG A 11 -21.20 12.44 -6.55
C ARG A 11 -21.06 11.10 -5.83
N ALA A 12 -21.63 10.02 -6.38
CA ALA A 12 -21.49 8.69 -5.82
C ALA A 12 -20.02 8.26 -5.76
N LEU A 13 -19.26 8.52 -6.83
CA LEU A 13 -17.84 8.17 -6.90
C LEU A 13 -17.00 8.94 -5.89
N ILE A 14 -17.29 10.22 -5.65
CA ILE A 14 -16.63 11.02 -4.59
C ILE A 14 -16.89 10.43 -3.20
N ILE A 15 -18.13 10.02 -2.93
CA ILE A 15 -18.50 9.39 -1.65
C ILE A 15 -17.73 8.07 -1.49
N ILE A 16 -17.73 7.22 -2.53
CA ILE A 16 -17.03 5.92 -2.51
C ILE A 16 -15.53 6.12 -2.25
N LEU A 17 -14.86 7.03 -2.98
CA LEU A 17 -13.44 7.33 -2.78
C LEU A 17 -13.14 7.84 -1.37
N THR A 18 -14.07 8.59 -0.77
CA THR A 18 -13.92 9.10 0.61
C THR A 18 -14.06 7.97 1.63
N VAL A 19 -15.03 7.08 1.45
CA VAL A 19 -15.22 5.90 2.31
C VAL A 19 -14.04 4.94 2.20
N LEU A 20 -13.57 4.66 0.98
CA LEU A 20 -12.38 3.83 0.73
C LEU A 20 -11.14 4.36 1.44
N ARG A 21 -10.96 5.69 1.47
CA ARG A 21 -9.87 6.33 2.19
C ARG A 21 -9.93 6.06 3.70
N TRP A 22 -11.11 6.18 4.31
CA TRP A 22 -11.29 5.87 5.73
C TRP A 22 -11.03 4.39 6.04
N LEU A 23 -11.56 3.50 5.19
CA LEU A 23 -11.34 2.06 5.32
C LEU A 23 -9.85 1.70 5.16
N LEU A 24 -9.14 2.36 4.24
CA LEU A 24 -7.70 2.17 4.04
C LEU A 24 -6.91 2.51 5.32
N TRP A 25 -7.13 3.69 5.91
CA TRP A 25 -6.42 4.07 7.13
C TRP A 25 -6.78 3.17 8.32
N MET A 26 -8.03 2.73 8.41
CA MET A 26 -8.44 1.73 9.40
C MET A 26 -7.70 0.40 9.19
N ALA A 27 -7.60 -0.09 7.96
CA ALA A 27 -6.88 -1.31 7.62
C ALA A 27 -5.38 -1.19 7.95
N ILE A 28 -4.74 -0.05 7.64
CA ILE A 28 -3.34 0.23 7.99
C ILE A 28 -3.14 0.18 9.51
N SER A 29 -3.99 0.84 10.29
CA SER A 29 -3.89 0.83 11.75
C SER A 29 -4.06 -0.57 12.33
N ILE A 30 -5.00 -1.35 11.79
CA ILE A 30 -5.20 -2.75 12.20
C ILE A 30 -3.97 -3.60 11.84
N ASN A 31 -3.42 -3.45 10.63
CA ASN A 31 -2.23 -4.20 10.21
C ASN A 31 -1.03 -3.94 11.12
N ILE A 32 -0.76 -2.67 11.43
CA ILE A 32 0.32 -2.28 12.36
C ILE A 32 0.09 -2.87 13.76
N ALA A 33 -1.16 -2.90 14.23
CA ALA A 33 -1.48 -3.50 15.53
C ALA A 33 -1.29 -5.02 15.54
N ILE A 34 -1.68 -5.71 14.45
CA ILE A 34 -1.46 -7.15 14.27
C ILE A 34 0.05 -7.45 14.26
N GLU A 35 0.82 -6.70 13.47
CA GLU A 35 2.28 -6.86 13.37
C GLU A 35 2.99 -6.63 14.71
N GLY A 36 2.46 -5.72 15.54
CA GLY A 36 2.92 -5.51 16.91
C GLY A 36 2.62 -6.66 17.87
N ILE A 37 1.52 -7.40 17.65
CA ILE A 37 1.18 -8.60 18.42
C ILE A 37 2.01 -9.80 17.93
N GLU A 38 2.21 -9.90 16.61
CA GLU A 38 2.98 -10.95 15.95
C GLU A 38 4.48 -10.90 16.28
N LEU A 39 5.02 -9.79 16.77
CA LEU A 39 6.36 -9.77 17.41
C LEU A 39 6.52 -10.83 18.51
N PHE A 40 5.42 -11.32 19.09
CA PHE A 40 5.41 -12.32 20.17
C PHE A 40 4.88 -13.70 19.75
N LEU A 41 4.48 -13.90 18.48
CA LEU A 41 3.91 -15.15 17.97
C LEU A 41 4.58 -15.55 16.64
N ALA A 42 4.70 -16.84 16.35
CA ALA A 42 5.26 -17.30 15.08
C ALA A 42 4.42 -16.79 13.90
N LYS A 43 5.04 -16.03 12.99
CA LYS A 43 4.40 -15.38 11.85
C LYS A 43 3.97 -16.40 10.78
N ASP A 44 2.83 -16.09 10.14
CA ASP A 44 2.31 -16.83 8.99
C ASP A 44 2.72 -16.18 7.65
N VAL A 45 2.63 -16.95 6.57
CA VAL A 45 3.14 -16.73 5.19
C VAL A 45 2.49 -15.53 4.43
N SER A 46 2.02 -14.49 5.12
CA SER A 46 1.26 -13.36 4.55
C SER A 46 2.11 -12.41 3.70
N HIS A 47 3.40 -12.26 4.00
CA HIS A 47 4.31 -11.30 3.35
C HIS A 47 4.45 -11.51 1.83
N ILE A 48 4.44 -12.76 1.35
CA ILE A 48 4.50 -13.06 -0.10
C ILE A 48 3.25 -12.54 -0.80
N ALA A 49 2.08 -12.77 -0.21
CA ALA A 49 0.81 -12.33 -0.77
C ALA A 49 0.72 -10.80 -0.76
N MET A 50 1.14 -10.15 0.33
CA MET A 50 1.19 -8.69 0.42
C MET A 50 2.12 -8.07 -0.61
N SER A 51 3.33 -8.62 -0.76
CA SER A 51 4.27 -8.19 -1.81
C SER A 51 3.66 -8.31 -3.21
N ALA A 52 3.01 -9.43 -3.53
CA ALA A 52 2.37 -9.64 -4.83
C ALA A 52 1.22 -8.64 -5.07
N ILE A 53 0.41 -8.36 -4.05
CA ILE A 53 -0.68 -7.38 -4.10
C ILE A 53 -0.10 -5.97 -4.34
N PHE A 54 0.93 -5.57 -3.60
CA PHE A 54 1.59 -4.28 -3.79
C PHE A 54 2.17 -4.16 -5.20
N PHE A 55 2.83 -5.20 -5.70
CA PHE A 55 3.37 -5.19 -7.06
C PHE A 55 2.27 -5.08 -8.13
N LEU A 56 1.13 -5.74 -7.91
CA LEU A 56 -0.03 -5.63 -8.81
C LEU A 56 -0.64 -4.23 -8.77
N LEU A 57 -0.77 -3.62 -7.59
CA LEU A 57 -1.27 -2.25 -7.44
C LEU A 57 -0.31 -1.22 -8.05
N ALA A 58 1.00 -1.42 -7.93
CA ALA A 58 1.99 -0.58 -8.60
C ALA A 58 1.82 -0.65 -10.13
N ASN A 59 1.61 -1.84 -10.68
CA ASN A 59 1.36 -2.00 -12.11
C ASN A 59 0.05 -1.33 -12.56
N VAL A 60 -1.00 -1.36 -11.73
CA VAL A 60 -2.23 -0.61 -12.01
C VAL A 60 -1.94 0.90 -12.07
N GLN A 61 -1.17 1.44 -11.13
CA GLN A 61 -0.81 2.87 -11.11
C GLN A 61 0.03 3.26 -12.33
N ILE A 62 1.01 2.44 -12.73
CA ILE A 62 1.81 2.65 -13.95
C ILE A 62 0.93 2.56 -15.21
N GLY A 63 0.01 1.59 -15.25
CA GLY A 63 -0.94 1.43 -16.36
C GLY A 63 -1.83 2.66 -16.52
N LEU A 64 -2.36 3.18 -15.40
CA LEU A 64 -3.14 4.42 -15.39
C LEU A 64 -2.29 5.63 -15.81
N SER A 65 -1.03 5.72 -15.38
CA SER A 65 -0.11 6.77 -15.84
C SER A 65 0.04 6.76 -17.37
N ARG A 66 0.26 5.59 -17.98
CA ARG A 66 0.35 5.46 -19.45
C ARG A 66 -0.94 5.85 -20.16
N LEU A 67 -2.09 5.47 -19.60
CA LEU A 67 -3.40 5.86 -20.13
C LEU A 67 -3.57 7.38 -20.08
N LEU A 68 -3.20 8.03 -18.98
CA LEU A 68 -3.32 9.48 -18.81
C LEU A 68 -2.40 10.25 -19.76
N LEU A 69 -1.18 9.75 -20.03
CA LEU A 69 -0.31 10.31 -21.07
C LEU A 69 -0.97 10.27 -22.44
N SER A 70 -1.67 9.18 -22.78
CA SER A 70 -2.41 9.08 -24.05
C SER A 70 -3.62 10.02 -24.14
N MET A 71 -4.10 10.53 -22.99
CA MET A 71 -5.19 11.50 -22.87
C MET A 71 -4.68 12.94 -22.70
N GLU A 72 -3.39 13.19 -22.91
CA GLU A 72 -2.72 14.49 -22.76
C GLU A 72 -2.78 15.08 -21.33
N ASP A 73 -3.00 14.24 -20.31
CA ASP A 73 -2.99 14.63 -18.89
C ASP A 73 -1.66 14.27 -18.22
N SER A 74 -0.59 14.96 -18.64
CA SER A 74 0.78 14.68 -18.20
C SER A 74 1.01 14.90 -16.71
N GLU A 75 0.41 15.93 -16.11
CA GLU A 75 0.57 16.22 -14.68
C GLU A 75 0.04 15.07 -13.81
N LEU A 76 -1.17 14.56 -14.12
CA LEU A 76 -1.72 13.44 -13.36
C LEU A 76 -0.96 12.15 -13.65
N ALA A 77 -0.48 11.96 -14.89
CA ALA A 77 0.30 10.79 -15.26
C ALA A 77 1.62 10.70 -14.48
N GLU A 78 2.35 11.80 -14.36
CA GLU A 78 3.59 11.89 -13.58
C GLU A 78 3.34 11.62 -12.10
N GLN A 79 2.25 12.14 -11.55
CA GLN A 79 1.84 11.84 -10.18
C GLN A 79 1.58 10.34 -9.96
N PHE A 80 0.87 9.69 -10.88
CA PHE A 80 0.59 8.24 -10.81
C PHE A 80 1.87 7.41 -10.91
N LEU A 81 2.81 7.82 -11.76
CA LEU A 81 4.12 7.17 -11.85
C LEU A 81 4.90 7.36 -10.55
N PHE A 82 4.94 8.57 -10.01
CA PHE A 82 5.65 8.88 -8.77
C PHE A 82 5.10 8.08 -7.58
N ILE A 83 3.78 7.99 -7.42
CA ILE A 83 3.19 7.22 -6.31
C ILE A 83 3.40 5.71 -6.45
N SER A 84 3.59 5.21 -7.67
CA SER A 84 3.88 3.79 -7.92
C SER A 84 5.24 3.35 -7.37
N PHE A 85 6.23 4.25 -7.30
CA PHE A 85 7.51 3.93 -6.67
C PHE A 85 7.37 3.60 -5.20
N PHE A 86 6.48 4.26 -4.45
CA PHE A 86 6.25 3.90 -3.05
C PHE A 86 5.62 2.51 -2.92
N MET A 87 4.73 2.15 -3.83
CA MET A 87 4.11 0.82 -3.84
C MET A 87 5.12 -0.28 -4.22
N ILE A 88 6.02 -0.01 -5.18
CA ILE A 88 7.12 -0.92 -5.53
C ILE A 88 8.07 -1.08 -4.34
N SER A 89 8.44 0.02 -3.70
CA SER A 89 9.30 -0.02 -2.50
C SER A 89 8.66 -0.83 -1.38
N ALA A 90 7.35 -0.66 -1.13
CA ALA A 90 6.61 -1.48 -0.17
C ALA A 90 6.68 -2.98 -0.54
N ALA A 91 6.47 -3.32 -1.81
CA ALA A 91 6.55 -4.71 -2.28
C ALA A 91 7.95 -5.33 -2.09
N ILE A 92 9.01 -4.55 -2.32
CA ILE A 92 10.40 -4.98 -2.12
C ILE A 92 10.69 -5.18 -0.62
N ILE A 93 10.24 -4.24 0.22
CA ILE A 93 10.40 -4.35 1.67
C ILE A 93 9.74 -5.62 2.19
N GLU A 94 8.51 -5.94 1.77
CA GLU A 94 7.83 -7.20 2.13
C GLU A 94 8.62 -8.47 1.73
N ILE A 95 9.32 -8.45 0.59
CA ILE A 95 10.20 -9.58 0.20
C ILE A 95 11.40 -9.68 1.12
N VAL A 96 11.99 -8.55 1.49
CA VAL A 96 13.10 -8.51 2.44
C VAL A 96 12.63 -9.00 3.81
N ASP A 97 11.44 -8.58 4.24
CA ASP A 97 10.83 -8.94 5.52
C ASP A 97 10.61 -10.46 5.63
N LEU A 98 10.12 -11.09 4.57
CA LEU A 98 10.07 -12.55 4.46
C LEU A 98 11.44 -13.23 4.67
N GLY A 99 12.50 -12.61 4.16
CA GLY A 99 13.87 -13.09 4.37
C GLY A 99 14.32 -12.96 5.83
N LEU A 100 13.93 -11.87 6.49
CA LEU A 100 14.19 -11.63 7.91
C LEU A 100 13.42 -12.61 8.78
N ASP A 101 12.14 -12.86 8.52
CA ASP A 101 11.30 -13.81 9.26
C ASP A 101 11.90 -15.23 9.28
N ARG A 102 12.40 -15.69 8.12
CA ARG A 102 13.14 -16.96 8.04
C ARG A 102 14.42 -16.96 8.88
N ALA A 103 15.13 -15.84 8.95
CA ALA A 103 16.32 -15.71 9.78
C ALA A 103 15.97 -15.69 11.27
N VAL A 104 14.89 -14.99 11.66
CA VAL A 104 14.36 -14.96 13.04
C VAL A 104 13.96 -16.36 13.49
N THR A 105 13.26 -17.11 12.65
CA THR A 105 12.84 -18.48 12.94
C THR A 105 14.03 -19.42 13.16
N GLN A 106 15.13 -19.23 12.41
CA GLN A 106 16.36 -20.01 12.64
C GLN A 106 17.06 -19.57 13.94
N LEU A 107 17.11 -18.26 14.21
CA LEU A 107 17.75 -17.69 15.41
C LEU A 107 17.02 -18.05 16.71
N SER A 108 15.69 -18.21 16.67
CA SER A 108 14.88 -18.56 17.84
C SER A 108 15.23 -19.95 18.41
N THR A 109 15.77 -20.84 17.57
CA THR A 109 16.24 -22.17 17.97
C THR A 109 17.65 -22.19 18.54
N GLY A 110 18.40 -21.08 18.44
CA GLY A 110 19.78 -20.93 18.92
C GLY A 110 19.89 -20.17 20.26
N SER A 111 21.09 -20.14 20.86
CA SER A 111 21.35 -19.40 22.11
C SER A 111 21.60 -17.90 21.93
N PHE A 112 21.37 -17.35 20.73
CA PHE A 112 21.74 -15.98 20.36
C PHE A 112 20.59 -14.98 20.58
N ILE A 113 20.21 -14.78 21.85
CA ILE A 113 19.09 -13.93 22.26
C ILE A 113 19.23 -12.48 21.74
N ALA A 114 20.44 -11.91 21.77
CA ALA A 114 20.66 -10.54 21.31
C ALA A 114 20.42 -10.36 19.80
N ALA A 115 20.87 -11.31 18.99
CA ALA A 115 20.67 -11.29 17.54
C ALA A 115 19.19 -11.48 17.19
N PHE A 116 18.49 -12.38 17.88
CA PHE A 116 17.04 -12.55 17.77
C PHE A 116 16.31 -11.22 18.00
N THR A 117 16.54 -10.56 19.13
CA THR A 117 15.87 -9.28 19.45
C THR A 117 16.16 -8.19 18.42
N THR A 118 17.39 -8.07 17.93
CA THR A 118 17.72 -7.05 16.91
C THR A 118 17.01 -7.32 15.59
N VAL A 119 17.01 -8.57 15.11
CA VAL A 119 16.37 -8.90 13.82
C VAL A 119 14.84 -8.72 13.92
N SER A 120 14.22 -9.13 15.03
CA SER A 120 12.77 -8.92 15.25
C SER A 120 12.37 -7.45 15.28
N ILE A 121 13.19 -6.57 15.87
CA ILE A 121 12.93 -5.12 15.85
C ILE A 121 13.04 -4.57 14.43
N VAL A 122 14.07 -4.98 13.68
CA VAL A 122 14.26 -4.54 12.30
C VAL A 122 13.08 -4.98 11.44
N GLU A 123 12.66 -6.23 11.57
CA GLU A 123 11.52 -6.82 10.87
C GLU A 123 10.23 -6.04 11.13
N PHE A 124 9.91 -5.78 12.40
CA PHE A 124 8.73 -4.97 12.75
C PHE A 124 8.78 -3.57 12.12
N ILE A 125 9.95 -2.91 12.15
CA ILE A 125 10.11 -1.59 11.54
C ILE A 125 9.94 -1.67 10.02
N SER A 126 10.47 -2.71 9.35
CA SER A 126 10.27 -2.88 7.91
C SER A 126 8.81 -3.09 7.56
N GLY A 127 8.08 -3.98 8.25
CA GLY A 127 6.64 -4.21 8.01
C GLY A 127 5.79 -2.96 8.18
N VAL A 128 6.04 -2.19 9.25
CA VAL A 128 5.37 -0.89 9.47
C VAL A 128 5.67 0.09 8.34
N VAL A 129 6.94 0.22 7.93
CA VAL A 129 7.34 1.11 6.83
C VAL A 129 6.68 0.68 5.53
N ALA A 130 6.69 -0.61 5.18
CA ALA A 130 6.05 -1.14 3.97
C ALA A 130 4.55 -0.79 3.95
N THR A 131 3.85 -1.07 5.04
CA THR A 131 2.42 -0.76 5.19
C THR A 131 2.14 0.72 5.02
N LEU A 132 2.95 1.60 5.62
CA LEU A 132 2.79 3.05 5.50
C LEU A 132 3.05 3.55 4.07
N LEU A 133 4.06 2.99 3.37
CA LEU A 133 4.35 3.34 1.99
C LEU A 133 3.22 2.94 1.03
N ALA A 134 2.71 1.71 1.18
CA ALA A 134 1.57 1.23 0.41
C ALA A 134 0.31 2.07 0.68
N GLY A 135 0.07 2.38 1.96
CA GLY A 135 -1.02 3.24 2.41
C GLY A 135 -0.95 4.65 1.84
N TYR A 136 0.21 5.29 1.91
CA TYR A 136 0.45 6.61 1.33
C TYR A 136 0.20 6.62 -0.18
N SER A 137 0.70 5.60 -0.90
CA SER A 137 0.51 5.47 -2.34
C SER A 137 -0.96 5.39 -2.74
N LEU A 138 -1.74 4.53 -2.06
CA LEU A 138 -3.18 4.39 -2.33
C LEU A 138 -3.98 5.63 -1.91
N ASP A 139 -3.64 6.26 -0.78
CA ASP A 139 -4.28 7.50 -0.34
C ASP A 139 -4.14 8.60 -1.39
N ARG A 140 -2.91 8.80 -1.90
CA ARG A 140 -2.64 9.78 -2.96
C ARG A 140 -3.36 9.43 -4.25
N MET A 141 -3.42 8.15 -4.62
CA MET A 141 -4.18 7.70 -5.78
C MET A 141 -5.67 8.10 -5.67
N PHE A 142 -6.32 7.81 -4.53
CA PHE A 142 -7.72 8.16 -4.30
C PHE A 142 -7.96 9.67 -4.30
N VAL A 143 -7.04 10.45 -3.71
CA VAL A 143 -7.12 11.92 -3.71
C VAL A 143 -7.01 12.47 -5.13
N SER A 144 -6.06 11.99 -5.95
CA SER A 144 -5.90 12.42 -7.34
C SER A 144 -7.10 12.05 -8.21
N MET A 145 -7.64 10.84 -8.06
CA MET A 145 -8.88 10.42 -8.74
C MET A 145 -10.06 11.32 -8.35
N ARG A 146 -10.23 11.59 -7.04
CA ARG A 146 -11.30 12.46 -6.55
C ARG A 146 -11.17 13.88 -7.10
N ARG A 147 -9.96 14.43 -7.15
CA ARG A 147 -9.69 15.77 -7.70
C ARG A 147 -10.09 15.85 -9.18
N LYS A 148 -9.74 14.82 -9.97
CA LYS A 148 -10.12 14.75 -11.38
C LYS A 148 -11.63 14.69 -11.58
N VAL A 149 -12.33 13.91 -10.76
CA VAL A 149 -13.80 13.77 -10.81
C VAL A 149 -14.49 15.09 -10.45
N TRP A 150 -13.92 15.86 -9.51
CA TRP A 150 -14.43 17.18 -9.14
C TRP A 150 -14.28 18.19 -10.28
N GLN A 151 -13.20 18.13 -11.08
CA GLN A 151 -13.00 19.01 -12.23
C GLN A 151 -13.99 18.75 -13.37
N ILE A 152 -14.55 17.54 -13.45
CA ILE A 152 -15.51 17.13 -14.49
C ILE A 152 -16.97 17.51 -14.11
N LEU A 153 -17.22 17.90 -12.86
CA LEU A 153 -18.57 18.07 -12.26
C LEU A 153 -19.11 19.51 -12.37
#